data_AF-A0A0S8CSL7-F1
#
_entry.id   AF-A0A0S8CSL7-F1
#
_cell.length_a   1.000
_cell.length_b   1.000
_cell.length_c   1.000
_cell.angle_alpha   90.00
_cell.angle_beta   90.00
_cell.angle_gamma   90.00
#
_symmetry.space_group_name_H-M   'P 1'
#
loop_
_entity.id
_entity.type
_entity.pdbx_description
1 polymer ?
#
loop_
_entity_poly.entity_id
_entity_poly.type
_entity_poly.pdbx_seq_one_letter_code
_entity_poly.pdbx_strand_id
1 'polypeptide(L)'
;MGEPRPSFPAALYEGETRLDWAERFYAGVIPKGLLTRKDDDSLWIAPNGCPPQRISTLDEFIGRMDSIYNVIKVKKLKGGESREIPSVLPRIDSLSLFYSEARSLLPELKAHLYEPAVFFKGGKPRVTPPGFDPETGIFYHVPPDEDPIEPISGTRHLEECFSAVPFEKELYRNNLFAWLLGGVFFDDRNDPPMLAITGNQRGVGKSKTQESVGYLLTGQYPCAVDHTSDEFDKQLSARFREGQRFISFDNIVTGSGRAYRNDRLARMLTQGWSKRVRLLGHSRTVEQKGVLFAINANDCSLDADLSSRALPVKLYRLQPQPMVPFCHDYVRKYRREIYGELLNIALRDPVPVPITLYPYYRYRRWLDLVYHPIQAIFGELAIDEMMELDNAIIDLYSWGNDQPDDFTFDAKELYDHMETQAHRFMGLHEFFDNIRSNTTRSRSMTRWLNQHSGKTYTISGVSLRLVCSTPGNNHTPPRFRFERLDNEGNNDTI
;
A
#
# COMPACT_ATOMS: atom_id res chain seq x y z
N MET A 1 3.74 -56.00 23.21
CA MET A 1 3.66 -56.36 21.78
C MET A 1 2.64 -55.42 21.16
N GLY A 2 3.09 -54.35 20.50
CA GLY A 2 2.19 -53.40 19.86
C GLY A 2 1.67 -54.00 18.56
N GLU A 3 0.36 -53.93 18.34
CA GLU A 3 -0.26 -54.32 17.07
C GLU A 3 0.42 -53.57 15.90
N PRO A 4 0.63 -54.23 14.75
CA PRO A 4 1.20 -53.57 13.59
C PRO A 4 0.26 -52.44 13.17
N ARG A 5 0.81 -51.23 13.03
CA ARG A 5 0.10 -50.11 12.41
C ARG A 5 -0.38 -50.57 11.04
N PRO A 6 -1.63 -50.30 10.64
CA PRO A 6 -2.06 -50.57 9.28
C PRO A 6 -1.19 -49.72 8.33
N SER A 7 -0.27 -50.38 7.63
CA SER A 7 0.42 -49.78 6.50
C SER A 7 -0.61 -49.59 5.39
N PHE A 8 -0.97 -48.35 5.11
CA PHE A 8 -1.80 -48.03 3.95
C PHE A 8 -1.02 -48.42 2.69
N PRO A 9 -1.57 -49.30 1.82
CA PRO A 9 -0.90 -49.62 0.57
C PRO A 9 -1.03 -48.41 -0.35
N ALA A 10 0.04 -47.60 -0.39
CA ALA A 10 0.17 -46.42 -1.24
C ALA A 10 0.52 -46.77 -2.71
N ALA A 11 0.61 -48.06 -3.04
CA ALA A 11 0.82 -48.50 -4.41
C ALA A 11 -0.53 -48.54 -5.15
N LEU A 12 -0.56 -47.95 -6.35
CA LEU A 12 -1.59 -48.26 -7.34
C LEU A 12 -1.52 -49.77 -7.63
N TYR A 13 -2.67 -50.44 -7.68
CA TYR A 13 -2.70 -51.81 -8.20
C TYR A 13 -2.38 -51.79 -9.70
N GLU A 14 -1.82 -52.88 -10.21
CA GLU A 14 -1.52 -53.00 -11.64
C GLU A 14 -2.82 -52.88 -12.46
N GLY A 15 -2.91 -51.86 -13.31
CA GLY A 15 -4.11 -51.54 -14.09
C GLY A 15 -5.13 -50.63 -13.40
N GLU A 16 -4.90 -50.22 -12.15
CA GLU A 16 -5.75 -49.25 -11.45
C GLU A 16 -5.52 -47.84 -12.01
N THR A 17 -6.58 -47.19 -12.51
CA THR A 17 -6.48 -45.79 -12.87
C THR A 17 -6.44 -44.91 -11.62
N ARG A 18 -5.94 -43.68 -11.74
CA ARG A 18 -5.95 -42.73 -10.61
C ARG A 18 -7.36 -42.42 -10.11
N LEU A 19 -8.38 -42.54 -10.97
CA LEU A 19 -9.78 -42.38 -10.61
C LEU A 19 -10.27 -43.55 -9.76
N ASP A 20 -9.97 -44.79 -10.16
CA ASP A 20 -10.31 -46.00 -9.39
C ASP A 20 -9.67 -45.97 -7.99
N TRP A 21 -8.42 -45.51 -7.91
CA TRP A 21 -7.72 -45.32 -6.64
C TRP A 21 -8.41 -44.28 -5.76
N ALA A 22 -8.78 -43.13 -6.33
CA ALA A 22 -9.42 -42.04 -5.61
C ALA A 22 -10.82 -42.45 -5.09
N GLU A 23 -11.63 -43.10 -5.92
CA GLU A 23 -12.94 -43.63 -5.52
C GLU A 23 -12.83 -44.66 -4.40
N ARG A 24 -11.87 -45.59 -4.52
CA ARG A 24 -11.56 -46.58 -3.47
C ARG A 24 -11.08 -45.93 -2.18
N PHE A 25 -10.26 -44.88 -2.28
CA PHE A 25 -9.79 -44.11 -1.14
C PHE A 25 -10.95 -43.41 -0.42
N TYR A 26 -11.81 -42.67 -1.13
CA TYR A 26 -12.97 -41.98 -0.55
C TYR A 26 -13.98 -42.93 0.07
N ALA A 27 -14.25 -44.07 -0.59
CA ALA A 27 -15.08 -45.13 -0.04
C ALA A 27 -14.51 -45.71 1.26
N GLY A 28 -13.20 -45.64 1.47
CA GLY A 28 -12.51 -46.13 2.67
C GLY A 28 -12.44 -45.14 3.84
N VAL A 29 -12.36 -43.83 3.58
CA VAL A 29 -12.15 -42.82 4.64
C VAL A 29 -13.44 -42.18 5.17
N ILE A 30 -14.48 -42.05 4.33
CA ILE A 30 -15.77 -41.44 4.73
C ILE A 30 -16.49 -42.29 5.79
N PRO A 31 -16.64 -43.63 5.64
CA PRO A 31 -17.31 -44.45 6.66
C PRO A 31 -16.54 -44.56 7.97
N LYS A 32 -15.23 -44.26 7.96
CA LYS A 32 -14.35 -44.33 9.15
C LYS A 32 -14.32 -43.03 9.96
N GLY A 33 -15.04 -41.99 9.55
CA GLY A 33 -15.10 -40.71 10.26
C GLY A 33 -13.78 -39.92 10.27
N LEU A 34 -12.80 -40.32 9.47
CA LEU A 34 -11.48 -39.70 9.39
C LEU A 34 -11.49 -38.36 8.63
N LEU A 35 -12.54 -38.14 7.85
CA LEU A 35 -12.82 -36.93 7.09
C LEU A 35 -14.20 -36.41 7.48
N THR A 36 -14.27 -35.20 8.04
CA THR A 36 -15.55 -34.60 8.44
C THR A 36 -15.75 -33.25 7.79
N ARG A 37 -16.88 -33.08 7.10
CA ARG A 37 -17.37 -31.79 6.59
C ARG A 37 -18.23 -31.15 7.68
N LYS A 38 -17.86 -29.95 8.12
CA LYS A 38 -18.69 -29.17 9.05
C LYS A 38 -19.69 -28.29 8.28
N ASP A 39 -20.66 -27.74 9.00
CA ASP A 39 -21.72 -26.88 8.46
C ASP A 39 -21.21 -25.62 7.74
N ASP A 40 -19.94 -25.25 7.95
CA ASP A 40 -19.28 -24.14 7.28
C ASP A 40 -18.52 -24.56 6.00
N ASP A 41 -18.69 -25.80 5.52
CA ASP A 41 -17.96 -26.36 4.37
C ASP A 41 -16.44 -26.48 4.56
N SER A 42 -15.95 -26.35 5.81
CA SER A 42 -14.56 -26.66 6.10
C SER A 42 -14.36 -28.18 6.21
N LEU A 43 -13.27 -28.66 5.61
CA LEU A 43 -12.83 -30.04 5.76
C LEU A 43 -11.86 -30.18 6.93
N TRP A 44 -12.17 -31.15 7.78
CA TRP A 44 -11.36 -31.51 8.93
C TRP A 44 -10.88 -32.95 8.76
N ILE A 45 -9.59 -33.15 8.99
CA ILE A 45 -9.00 -34.48 9.09
C ILE A 45 -8.70 -34.77 10.56
N ALA A 46 -9.09 -35.94 11.03
CA ALA A 46 -8.80 -36.43 12.37
C ALA A 46 -8.00 -37.73 12.27
N PRO A 47 -6.70 -37.67 11.97
CA PRO A 47 -5.88 -38.88 11.93
C PRO A 47 -5.77 -39.46 13.35
N ASN A 48 -6.02 -40.77 13.48
CA ASN A 48 -6.07 -41.56 14.72
C ASN A 48 -5.43 -40.91 15.95
N GLY A 49 -6.27 -40.40 16.87
CA GLY A 49 -5.85 -39.87 18.17
C GLY A 49 -5.35 -38.42 18.18
N CYS A 50 -5.29 -37.75 17.03
CA CYS A 50 -4.96 -36.33 16.95
C CYS A 50 -6.21 -35.43 16.96
N PRO A 51 -6.14 -34.21 17.52
CA PRO A 51 -7.19 -33.22 17.38
C PRO A 51 -7.47 -32.96 15.88
N PRO A 52 -8.74 -32.82 15.47
CA PRO A 52 -9.09 -32.49 14.11
C PRO A 52 -8.33 -31.24 13.64
N GLN A 53 -7.61 -31.34 12.52
CA GLN A 53 -6.90 -30.21 11.93
C GLN A 53 -7.68 -29.65 10.74
N ARG A 54 -7.86 -28.32 10.73
CA ARG A 54 -8.50 -27.62 9.62
C ARG A 54 -7.53 -27.54 8.46
N ILE A 55 -7.92 -28.12 7.34
CA ILE A 55 -7.25 -27.90 6.06
C ILE A 55 -8.11 -26.86 5.33
N SER A 56 -7.52 -25.78 4.80
CA SER A 56 -8.17 -24.62 4.12
C SER A 56 -9.55 -24.87 3.46
N THR A 57 -10.41 -23.85 3.40
CA THR A 57 -11.72 -23.98 2.73
C THR A 57 -11.56 -24.29 1.24
N LEU A 58 -12.57 -24.90 0.61
CA LEU A 58 -12.54 -25.25 -0.80
C LEU A 58 -12.31 -24.01 -1.68
N ASP A 59 -12.98 -22.91 -1.36
CA ASP A 59 -12.82 -21.63 -2.06
C ASP A 59 -11.43 -21.00 -1.89
N GLU A 60 -10.82 -21.11 -0.71
CA GLU A 60 -9.44 -20.62 -0.48
C GLU A 60 -8.42 -21.48 -1.23
N PHE A 61 -8.65 -22.80 -1.30
CA PHE A 61 -7.81 -23.70 -2.07
C PHE A 61 -7.98 -23.48 -3.58
N ILE A 62 -9.23 -23.38 -4.06
CA ILE A 62 -9.52 -23.05 -5.46
C ILE A 62 -8.92 -21.69 -5.81
N GLY A 63 -9.09 -20.65 -4.99
CA GLY A 63 -8.50 -19.34 -5.27
C GLY A 63 -6.97 -19.36 -5.35
N ARG A 64 -6.31 -20.14 -4.49
CA ARG A 64 -4.85 -20.35 -4.56
C ARG A 64 -4.46 -21.17 -5.80
N MET A 65 -5.16 -22.26 -6.09
CA MET A 65 -4.89 -23.09 -7.28
C MET A 65 -5.18 -22.37 -8.60
N ASP A 66 -6.25 -21.58 -8.66
CA ASP A 66 -6.61 -20.72 -9.79
C ASP A 66 -5.57 -19.61 -10.01
N SER A 67 -4.84 -19.21 -8.96
CA SER A 67 -3.74 -18.27 -9.10
C SER A 67 -2.48 -18.95 -9.67
N ILE A 68 -2.07 -20.10 -9.14
CA ILE A 68 -0.81 -20.81 -9.46
C ILE A 68 -0.71 -21.27 -10.92
N TYR A 69 -1.84 -21.54 -11.57
CA TYR A 69 -1.86 -22.13 -12.90
C TYR A 69 -2.57 -21.20 -13.88
N ASN A 70 -2.05 -21.07 -15.11
CA ASN A 70 -2.76 -20.37 -16.19
C ASN A 70 -4.10 -21.07 -16.45
N VAL A 71 -5.20 -20.42 -16.08
CA VAL A 71 -6.56 -20.97 -16.12
C VAL A 71 -7.21 -20.74 -17.48
N ILE A 72 -7.81 -21.80 -18.04
CA ILE A 72 -8.86 -21.64 -19.06
C ILE A 72 -10.13 -21.14 -18.39
N LYS A 73 -10.52 -19.92 -18.72
CA LYS A 73 -11.91 -19.50 -18.58
C LYS A 73 -12.62 -19.73 -19.91
N VAL A 74 -13.68 -20.54 -19.90
CA VAL A 74 -14.69 -20.49 -20.97
C VAL A 74 -15.45 -19.18 -20.78
N LYS A 75 -15.02 -18.14 -21.47
CA LYS A 75 -15.74 -16.86 -21.46
C LYS A 75 -16.80 -16.93 -22.55
N LYS A 76 -18.08 -17.02 -22.16
CA LYS A 76 -19.19 -16.76 -23.09
C LYS A 76 -19.09 -15.32 -23.56
N LEU A 77 -18.84 -15.10 -24.84
CA LEU A 77 -18.90 -13.79 -25.45
C LEU A 77 -20.37 -13.38 -25.61
N LYS A 78 -20.65 -12.06 -25.61
CA LYS A 78 -21.97 -11.55 -26.03
C LYS A 78 -22.17 -11.96 -27.49
N GLY A 79 -23.03 -12.95 -27.72
CA GLY A 79 -23.22 -13.60 -29.03
C GLY A 79 -23.24 -15.12 -28.99
N GLY A 80 -22.94 -15.75 -27.84
CA GLY A 80 -23.04 -17.21 -27.68
C GLY A 80 -21.78 -17.99 -28.10
N GLU A 81 -20.81 -17.33 -28.72
CA GLU A 81 -19.51 -17.94 -28.99
C GLU A 81 -18.69 -18.12 -27.71
N SER A 82 -18.05 -19.29 -27.64
CA SER A 82 -17.20 -19.73 -26.54
C SER A 82 -15.78 -19.84 -27.09
N ARG A 83 -14.80 -19.22 -26.44
CA ARG A 83 -13.38 -19.42 -26.79
C ARG A 83 -12.73 -20.28 -25.72
N GLU A 84 -12.12 -21.38 -26.15
CA GLU A 84 -11.22 -22.18 -25.31
C GLU A 84 -9.83 -21.54 -25.29
N ILE A 85 -9.23 -21.54 -24.11
CA ILE A 85 -7.82 -21.24 -23.86
C ILE A 85 -7.20 -22.61 -23.44
N PRO A 86 -5.89 -22.83 -23.22
CA PRO A 86 -5.34 -24.09 -22.65
C PRO A 86 -5.17 -24.10 -21.10
N SER A 87 -5.35 -25.25 -20.42
CA SER A 87 -5.35 -25.49 -18.95
C SER A 87 -4.59 -26.78 -18.65
N VAL A 88 -3.85 -26.79 -17.54
CA VAL A 88 -3.03 -27.95 -17.12
C VAL A 88 -3.65 -28.75 -15.97
N LEU A 89 -4.60 -28.22 -15.18
CA LEU A 89 -5.32 -29.01 -14.16
C LEU A 89 -6.84 -28.73 -14.18
N PRO A 90 -7.66 -29.63 -14.75
CA PRO A 90 -9.12 -29.56 -14.69
C PRO A 90 -9.66 -29.30 -13.28
N ARG A 91 -10.79 -28.57 -13.16
CA ARG A 91 -11.47 -28.33 -11.87
C ARG A 91 -11.76 -29.63 -11.10
N ILE A 92 -12.02 -30.71 -11.81
CA ILE A 92 -12.25 -32.02 -11.20
C ILE A 92 -10.97 -32.59 -10.57
N ASP A 93 -9.80 -32.30 -11.13
CA ASP A 93 -8.50 -32.71 -10.60
C ASP A 93 -8.09 -31.83 -9.41
N SER A 94 -8.41 -30.54 -9.42
CA SER A 94 -8.19 -29.68 -8.26
C SER A 94 -9.12 -30.05 -7.09
N LEU A 95 -10.38 -30.39 -7.39
CA LEU A 95 -11.30 -30.97 -6.41
C LEU A 95 -10.75 -32.31 -5.88
N SER A 96 -10.32 -33.21 -6.77
CA SER A 96 -9.77 -34.51 -6.39
C SER A 96 -8.53 -34.37 -5.50
N LEU A 97 -7.62 -33.45 -5.83
CA LEU A 97 -6.44 -33.13 -5.03
C LEU A 97 -6.83 -32.53 -3.67
N PHE A 98 -7.79 -31.60 -3.64
CA PHE A 98 -8.28 -30.95 -2.42
C PHE A 98 -8.84 -31.94 -1.40
N TYR A 99 -9.60 -32.92 -1.89
CA TYR A 99 -10.22 -33.94 -1.07
C TYR A 99 -9.24 -35.10 -0.73
N SER A 100 -8.11 -35.22 -1.43
CA SER A 100 -7.15 -36.30 -1.22
C SER A 100 -6.25 -36.07 0.00
N GLU A 101 -5.79 -37.17 0.62
CA GLU A 101 -4.72 -37.11 1.64
C GLU A 101 -3.40 -36.53 1.10
N ALA A 102 -3.16 -36.66 -0.21
CA ALA A 102 -1.98 -36.11 -0.89
C ALA A 102 -1.89 -34.58 -0.80
N ARG A 103 -2.99 -33.89 -0.49
CA ARG A 103 -2.97 -32.47 -0.15
C ARG A 103 -2.02 -32.13 0.99
N SER A 104 -1.91 -33.01 1.99
CA SER A 104 -1.00 -32.81 3.12
C SER A 104 0.48 -32.90 2.71
N LEU A 105 0.76 -33.48 1.54
CA LEU A 105 2.10 -33.56 0.94
C LEU A 105 2.41 -32.34 0.07
N LEU A 106 1.41 -31.50 -0.24
CA LEU A 106 1.65 -30.27 -0.98
C LEU A 106 2.42 -29.30 -0.09
N PRO A 107 3.48 -28.66 -0.61
CA PRO A 107 4.23 -27.70 0.18
C PRO A 107 3.36 -26.47 0.47
N GLU A 108 3.63 -25.81 1.59
CA GLU A 108 2.90 -24.60 1.95
C GLU A 108 3.18 -23.48 0.94
N LEU A 109 2.17 -23.14 0.13
CA LEU A 109 2.23 -21.95 -0.70
C LEU A 109 1.88 -20.71 0.12
N LYS A 110 2.89 -19.90 0.41
CA LYS A 110 2.75 -18.62 1.11
C LYS A 110 2.34 -17.49 0.18
N ALA A 111 2.77 -17.52 -1.09
CA ALA A 111 2.46 -16.49 -2.07
C ALA A 111 2.54 -17.01 -3.50
N HIS A 112 1.66 -16.47 -4.34
CA HIS A 112 1.72 -16.64 -5.78
C HIS A 112 2.05 -15.30 -6.43
N LEU A 113 3.18 -15.21 -7.13
CA LEU A 113 3.68 -13.98 -7.73
C LEU A 113 3.77 -14.14 -9.25
N TYR A 114 3.40 -13.08 -9.97
CA TYR A 114 3.60 -12.96 -11.42
C TYR A 114 4.85 -12.14 -11.77
N GLU A 115 5.48 -11.55 -10.76
CA GLU A 115 6.73 -10.82 -10.83
C GLU A 115 7.75 -11.46 -9.90
N PRO A 116 9.04 -11.46 -10.27
CA PRO A 116 10.08 -11.87 -9.34
C PRO A 116 10.11 -10.88 -8.18
N ALA A 117 10.45 -11.35 -6.98
CA ALA A 117 10.63 -10.51 -5.83
C ALA A 117 12.00 -10.71 -5.21
N VAL A 118 12.44 -9.77 -4.39
CA VAL A 118 13.64 -9.92 -3.58
C VAL A 118 13.25 -10.36 -2.17
N PHE A 119 13.83 -11.47 -1.73
CA PHE A 119 13.72 -11.98 -0.37
C PHE A 119 15.12 -12.15 0.22
N PHE A 120 15.21 -12.43 1.52
CA PHE A 120 16.50 -12.61 2.17
C PHE A 120 16.74 -14.05 2.59
N LYS A 121 17.92 -14.56 2.25
CA LYS A 121 18.41 -15.88 2.66
C LYS A 121 19.74 -15.73 3.38
N GLY A 122 19.79 -16.17 4.63
CA GLY A 122 21.01 -16.01 5.47
C GLY A 122 21.45 -14.55 5.60
N GLY A 123 20.49 -13.62 5.60
CA GLY A 123 20.75 -12.18 5.66
C GLY A 123 21.13 -11.53 4.32
N LYS A 124 21.23 -12.28 3.22
CA LYS A 124 21.58 -11.74 1.89
C LYS A 124 20.37 -11.65 0.97
N PRO A 125 20.19 -10.56 0.21
CA PRO A 125 19.10 -10.43 -0.74
C PRO A 125 19.27 -11.40 -1.92
N ARG A 126 18.17 -12.00 -2.37
CA ARG A 126 18.10 -12.91 -3.51
C ARG A 126 16.80 -12.71 -4.27
N VAL A 127 16.84 -12.90 -5.58
CA VAL A 127 15.65 -12.91 -6.43
C VAL A 127 14.94 -14.26 -6.35
N THR A 128 13.61 -14.27 -6.30
CA THR A 128 12.79 -15.49 -6.37
C THR A 128 13.06 -16.22 -7.68
N PRO A 129 13.50 -17.50 -7.64
CA PRO A 129 13.66 -18.28 -8.87
C PRO A 129 12.29 -18.60 -9.50
N PRO A 130 12.21 -18.77 -10.83
CA PRO A 130 10.99 -19.27 -11.48
C PRO A 130 10.54 -20.60 -10.89
N GLY A 131 9.23 -20.76 -10.71
CA GLY A 131 8.61 -21.93 -10.11
C GLY A 131 8.48 -21.84 -8.59
N PHE A 132 8.33 -23.00 -7.94
CA PHE A 132 8.16 -23.10 -6.49
C PHE A 132 9.52 -23.08 -5.78
N ASP A 133 9.72 -22.12 -4.88
CA ASP A 133 10.84 -22.11 -3.96
C ASP A 133 10.44 -22.69 -2.59
N PRO A 134 10.92 -23.88 -2.20
CA PRO A 134 10.52 -24.56 -0.97
C PRO A 134 10.97 -23.83 0.30
N GLU A 135 11.99 -22.99 0.23
CA GLU A 135 12.50 -22.26 1.39
C GLU A 135 11.59 -21.10 1.77
N THR A 136 11.17 -20.32 0.76
CA THR A 136 10.28 -19.17 0.96
C THR A 136 8.81 -19.55 0.94
N GLY A 137 8.45 -20.66 0.27
CA GLY A 137 7.08 -21.03 -0.02
C GLY A 137 6.43 -20.13 -1.08
N ILE A 138 7.23 -19.46 -1.90
CA ILE A 138 6.76 -18.58 -2.98
C ILE A 138 6.75 -19.36 -4.29
N PHE A 139 5.68 -19.23 -5.06
CA PHE A 139 5.67 -19.65 -6.46
C PHE A 139 5.75 -18.41 -7.35
N TYR A 140 6.86 -18.26 -8.08
CA TYR A 140 6.98 -17.25 -9.13
C TYR A 140 6.58 -17.86 -10.46
N HIS A 141 5.42 -17.43 -10.98
CA HIS A 141 4.89 -17.89 -12.25
C HIS A 141 5.43 -17.04 -13.39
N VAL A 142 6.13 -17.72 -14.30
CA VAL A 142 6.55 -17.17 -15.58
C VAL A 142 5.65 -17.75 -16.67
N PRO A 143 4.91 -16.93 -17.44
CA PRO A 143 4.10 -17.41 -18.55
C PRO A 143 4.94 -18.26 -19.54
N PRO A 144 4.36 -19.31 -20.16
CA PRO A 144 5.12 -20.20 -21.06
C PRO A 144 5.79 -19.51 -22.26
N ASP A 145 5.28 -18.34 -22.65
CA ASP A 145 5.72 -17.52 -23.76
C ASP A 145 6.56 -16.29 -23.34
N GLU A 146 6.91 -16.20 -22.05
CA GLU A 146 7.75 -15.13 -21.51
C GLU A 146 8.99 -15.67 -20.82
N ASP A 147 10.07 -14.89 -20.87
CA ASP A 147 11.26 -15.15 -20.04
C ASP A 147 11.07 -14.57 -18.63
N PRO A 148 11.74 -15.13 -17.59
CA PRO A 148 11.83 -14.49 -16.29
C PRO A 148 12.39 -13.07 -16.40
N ILE A 149 11.96 -12.15 -15.52
CA ILE A 149 12.57 -10.82 -15.43
C ILE A 149 13.85 -10.94 -14.60
N GLU A 150 14.99 -10.62 -15.21
CA GLU A 150 16.30 -10.66 -14.57
C GLU A 150 16.73 -9.27 -14.06
N PRO A 151 17.60 -9.20 -13.03
CA PRO A 151 18.22 -7.95 -12.60
C PRO A 151 19.01 -7.28 -13.73
N ILE A 152 18.83 -5.97 -13.91
CA ILE A 152 19.50 -5.17 -14.92
C ILE A 152 20.30 -4.06 -14.24
N SER A 153 21.58 -3.95 -14.56
CA SER A 153 22.44 -2.88 -14.03
C SER A 153 22.08 -1.52 -14.62
N GLY A 154 22.16 -0.48 -13.78
CA GLY A 154 21.82 0.89 -14.15
C GLY A 154 20.43 1.32 -13.67
N THR A 155 20.02 2.51 -14.09
CA THR A 155 18.74 3.17 -13.70
C THR A 155 18.10 3.94 -14.84
N ARG A 156 18.58 3.72 -16.07
CA ARG A 156 18.23 4.53 -17.23
C ARG A 156 16.73 4.51 -17.47
N HIS A 157 16.12 3.34 -17.48
CA HIS A 157 14.71 3.21 -17.80
C HIS A 157 13.82 3.68 -16.66
N LEU A 158 14.24 3.47 -15.41
CA LEU A 158 13.55 3.96 -14.23
C LEU A 158 13.53 5.50 -14.19
N GLU A 159 14.68 6.14 -14.40
CA GLU A 159 14.78 7.60 -14.47
C GLU A 159 13.99 8.16 -15.65
N GLU A 160 14.14 7.57 -16.83
CA GLU A 160 13.44 8.01 -18.03
C GLU A 160 11.93 7.85 -17.86
N CYS A 161 11.42 6.74 -17.32
CA CYS A 161 9.99 6.51 -17.14
C CYS A 161 9.29 7.64 -16.37
N PHE A 162 9.97 8.24 -15.39
CA PHE A 162 9.41 9.29 -14.54
C PHE A 162 9.94 10.69 -14.85
N SER A 163 10.74 10.87 -15.90
CA SER A 163 11.36 12.16 -16.27
C SER A 163 10.34 13.25 -16.63
N ALA A 164 9.21 12.86 -17.22
CA ALA A 164 8.13 13.79 -17.60
C ALA A 164 7.08 14.01 -16.50
N VAL A 165 7.22 13.35 -15.34
CA VAL A 165 6.30 13.55 -14.22
C VAL A 165 6.69 14.85 -13.50
N PRO A 166 5.73 15.77 -13.30
CA PRO A 166 6.02 17.11 -12.80
C PRO A 166 6.13 17.10 -11.27
N PHE A 167 7.17 16.45 -10.73
CA PHE A 167 7.43 16.47 -9.29
C PHE A 167 7.72 17.90 -8.83
N GLU A 168 7.17 18.29 -7.68
CA GLU A 168 7.44 19.62 -7.10
C GLU A 168 8.92 19.77 -6.71
N LYS A 169 9.53 18.69 -6.24
CA LYS A 169 10.94 18.59 -5.86
C LYS A 169 11.49 17.22 -6.23
N GLU A 170 12.80 17.15 -6.45
CA GLU A 170 13.52 15.90 -6.71
C GLU A 170 13.34 14.87 -5.57
N LEU A 171 13.26 15.34 -4.33
CA LEU A 171 13.04 14.49 -3.15
C LEU A 171 11.72 13.70 -3.23
N TYR A 172 10.68 14.26 -3.86
CA TYR A 172 9.41 13.55 -4.09
C TYR A 172 9.52 12.47 -5.17
N ARG A 173 10.38 12.67 -6.18
CA ARG A 173 10.72 11.60 -7.13
C ARG A 173 11.45 10.48 -6.41
N ASN A 174 12.40 10.82 -5.54
CA ASN A 174 13.16 9.83 -4.80
C ASN A 174 12.27 9.03 -3.83
N ASN A 175 11.28 9.67 -3.21
CA ASN A 175 10.24 8.98 -2.45
C ASN A 175 9.48 7.95 -3.31
N LEU A 176 9.09 8.31 -4.54
CA LEU A 176 8.44 7.38 -5.45
C LEU A 176 9.34 6.17 -5.75
N PHE A 177 10.63 6.38 -6.00
CA PHE A 177 11.59 5.31 -6.28
C PHE A 177 11.82 4.43 -5.05
N ALA A 178 11.93 5.00 -3.85
CA ALA A 178 12.00 4.25 -2.60
C ALA A 178 10.75 3.39 -2.39
N TRP A 179 9.58 3.92 -2.71
CA TRP A 179 8.33 3.17 -2.62
C TRP A 179 8.25 2.01 -3.62
N LEU A 180 8.66 2.24 -4.87
CA LEU A 180 8.78 1.20 -5.89
C LEU A 180 9.76 0.10 -5.48
N LEU A 181 10.89 0.47 -4.89
CA LEU A 181 11.88 -0.46 -4.35
C LEU A 181 11.28 -1.30 -3.21
N GLY A 182 10.48 -0.69 -2.33
CA GLY A 182 9.67 -1.42 -1.35
C GLY A 182 8.71 -2.42 -2.01
N GLY A 183 8.19 -2.12 -3.20
CA GLY A 183 7.27 -2.99 -3.92
C GLY A 183 7.89 -4.30 -4.43
N VAL A 184 9.20 -4.31 -4.69
CA VAL A 184 9.90 -5.52 -5.19
C VAL A 184 10.34 -6.46 -4.07
N PHE A 185 10.40 -6.01 -2.81
CA PHE A 185 10.73 -6.88 -1.69
C PHE A 185 9.53 -7.76 -1.27
N PHE A 186 9.78 -9.04 -1.03
CA PHE A 186 8.84 -10.00 -0.45
C PHE A 186 9.40 -10.61 0.85
N ASP A 187 9.48 -9.78 1.88
CA ASP A 187 10.13 -10.07 3.17
C ASP A 187 9.28 -9.51 4.32
N ASP A 188 9.26 -10.17 5.48
CA ASP A 188 8.43 -9.75 6.61
C ASP A 188 8.91 -8.44 7.29
N ARG A 189 10.14 -8.01 7.00
CA ARG A 189 10.67 -6.70 7.38
C ARG A 189 10.13 -5.58 6.49
N ASN A 190 9.64 -5.91 5.29
CA ASN A 190 9.18 -4.95 4.31
C ASN A 190 7.71 -4.56 4.53
N ASP A 191 7.41 -3.67 5.49
CA ASP A 191 6.06 -3.06 5.60
C ASP A 191 6.13 -1.64 5.04
N PRO A 192 5.87 -1.43 3.73
CA PRO A 192 6.00 -0.11 3.13
C PRO A 192 4.89 0.85 3.58
N PRO A 193 5.20 2.15 3.66
CA PRO A 193 4.19 3.20 3.85
C PRO A 193 3.16 3.20 2.71
N MET A 194 2.02 3.84 2.93
CA MET A 194 1.11 4.18 1.84
C MET A 194 1.75 5.25 0.95
N LEU A 195 1.77 5.07 -0.37
CA LEU A 195 2.16 6.14 -1.28
C LEU A 195 1.05 7.18 -1.38
N ALA A 196 1.33 8.44 -1.04
CA ALA A 196 0.36 9.53 -1.13
C ALA A 196 0.75 10.52 -2.23
N ILE A 197 0.07 10.43 -3.37
CA ILE A 197 0.31 11.29 -4.53
C ILE A 197 -0.65 12.48 -4.49
N THR A 198 -0.12 13.67 -4.26
CA THR A 198 -0.89 14.91 -4.25
C THR A 198 -0.40 15.86 -5.33
N GLY A 199 -1.10 16.97 -5.52
CA GLY A 199 -0.62 18.00 -6.44
C GLY A 199 -1.59 19.15 -6.58
N ASN A 200 -1.04 20.29 -6.99
CA ASN A 200 -1.65 21.62 -6.91
C ASN A 200 -2.91 21.81 -7.79
N GLN A 201 -3.15 20.93 -8.76
CA GLN A 201 -4.32 21.03 -9.64
C GLN A 201 -4.78 19.66 -10.18
N ARG A 202 -5.99 19.64 -10.72
CA ARG A 202 -6.52 18.50 -11.48
C ARG A 202 -5.76 18.35 -12.80
N GLY A 203 -5.60 17.10 -13.26
CA GLY A 203 -4.91 16.82 -14.53
C GLY A 203 -3.39 16.95 -14.49
N VAL A 204 -2.78 17.23 -13.32
CA VAL A 204 -1.32 17.33 -13.15
C VAL A 204 -0.59 15.99 -13.36
N GLY A 205 -1.30 14.87 -13.25
CA GLY A 205 -0.74 13.54 -13.51
C GLY A 205 -0.93 12.48 -12.43
N LYS A 206 -1.52 12.82 -11.28
CA LYS A 206 -1.60 11.94 -10.10
C LYS A 206 -2.08 10.52 -10.39
N SER A 207 -3.26 10.38 -11.00
CA SER A 207 -3.82 9.06 -11.32
C SER A 207 -2.96 8.31 -12.34
N LYS A 208 -2.34 9.00 -13.30
CA LYS A 208 -1.46 8.37 -14.28
C LYS A 208 -0.14 7.90 -13.67
N THR A 209 0.45 8.68 -12.77
CA THR A 209 1.62 8.23 -11.99
C THR A 209 1.27 7.00 -11.15
N GLN A 210 0.11 7.00 -10.48
CA GLN A 210 -0.39 5.86 -9.70
C GLN A 210 -0.64 4.60 -10.56
N GLU A 211 -1.25 4.78 -11.73
CA GLU A 211 -1.45 3.72 -12.71
C GLU A 211 -0.13 3.15 -13.21
N SER A 212 0.85 4.02 -13.54
CA SER A 212 2.17 3.60 -14.00
C SER A 212 2.92 2.77 -12.96
N VAL A 213 2.91 3.17 -11.67
CA VAL A 213 3.55 2.38 -10.62
C VAL A 213 2.82 1.06 -10.38
N GLY A 214 1.48 1.04 -10.44
CA GLY A 214 0.70 -0.19 -10.31
C GLY A 214 0.98 -1.17 -11.45
N TYR A 215 1.02 -0.67 -12.70
CA TYR A 215 1.36 -1.46 -13.88
C TYR A 215 2.80 -1.95 -13.85
N LEU A 216 3.75 -1.10 -13.44
CA LEU A 216 5.14 -1.50 -13.25
C LEU A 216 5.21 -2.70 -12.29
N LEU A 217 4.58 -2.60 -11.13
CA LEU A 217 4.70 -3.60 -10.07
C LEU A 217 3.91 -4.89 -10.31
N THR A 218 2.83 -4.86 -11.10
CA THR A 218 1.89 -6.01 -11.21
C THR A 218 1.55 -6.43 -12.64
N GLY A 219 2.06 -5.72 -13.64
CA GLY A 219 1.77 -5.98 -15.06
C GLY A 219 0.34 -5.63 -15.46
N GLN A 220 -0.47 -5.12 -14.51
CA GLN A 220 -1.87 -4.80 -14.71
C GLN A 220 -2.16 -3.39 -14.19
N TYR A 221 -3.06 -2.67 -14.87
CA TYR A 221 -3.50 -1.38 -14.38
C TYR A 221 -4.37 -1.57 -13.14
N PRO A 222 -4.10 -0.82 -12.05
CA PRO A 222 -4.84 -1.00 -10.82
C PRO A 222 -6.27 -0.50 -10.99
N CYS A 223 -7.23 -1.26 -10.47
CA CYS A 223 -8.61 -0.82 -10.37
C CYS A 223 -8.83 -0.19 -8.99
N ALA A 224 -9.30 1.06 -8.97
CA ALA A 224 -9.49 1.80 -7.72
C ALA A 224 -10.53 1.14 -6.81
N VAL A 225 -10.24 1.11 -5.51
CA VAL A 225 -11.16 0.74 -4.45
C VAL A 225 -11.94 1.98 -4.04
N ASP A 226 -13.26 1.85 -3.91
CA ASP A 226 -14.08 2.92 -3.35
C ASP A 226 -13.83 3.02 -1.84
N HIS A 227 -13.29 4.15 -1.45
CA HIS A 227 -12.86 4.45 -0.08
C HIS A 227 -13.96 5.07 0.78
N THR A 228 -15.08 5.50 0.19
CA THR A 228 -16.21 6.13 0.88
C THR A 228 -17.34 5.16 1.20
N SER A 229 -17.33 4.00 0.54
CA SER A 229 -18.39 3.02 0.57
C SER A 229 -18.38 2.18 1.87
N ASP A 230 -19.59 1.78 2.30
CA ASP A 230 -19.78 0.72 3.30
C ASP A 230 -19.25 -0.63 2.81
N GLU A 231 -18.99 -0.76 1.50
CA GLU A 231 -18.42 -1.95 0.86
C GLU A 231 -16.89 -1.98 0.83
N PHE A 232 -16.20 -1.02 1.45
CA PHE A 232 -14.73 -0.99 1.53
C PHE A 232 -14.13 -2.35 1.92
N ASP A 233 -14.64 -2.98 2.99
CA ASP A 233 -14.16 -4.28 3.46
C ASP A 233 -14.50 -5.43 2.49
N LYS A 234 -15.63 -5.33 1.76
CA LYS A 234 -16.01 -6.30 0.72
C LYS A 234 -15.08 -6.21 -0.48
N GLN A 235 -14.79 -5.00 -0.95
CA GLN A 235 -13.91 -4.77 -2.09
C GLN A 235 -12.49 -5.24 -1.79
N LEU A 236 -11.97 -4.91 -0.60
CA LEU A 236 -10.64 -5.36 -0.17
C LEU A 236 -10.56 -6.88 0.00
N SER A 237 -11.55 -7.50 0.64
CA SER A 237 -11.55 -8.95 0.79
C SER A 237 -11.65 -9.67 -0.56
N ALA A 238 -12.37 -9.12 -1.54
CA ALA A 238 -12.35 -9.61 -2.92
C ALA A 238 -10.95 -9.50 -3.55
N ARG A 239 -10.29 -8.34 -3.44
CA ARG A 239 -8.92 -8.16 -3.97
C ARG A 239 -7.92 -9.11 -3.34
N PHE A 240 -8.02 -9.34 -2.03
CA PHE A 240 -7.13 -10.27 -1.33
C PHE A 240 -7.37 -11.72 -1.76
N ARG A 241 -8.63 -12.12 -2.03
CA ARG A 241 -8.94 -13.45 -2.58
C ARG A 241 -8.38 -13.64 -3.99
N GLU A 242 -8.27 -12.57 -4.77
CA GLU A 242 -7.65 -12.56 -6.10
C GLU A 242 -6.11 -12.48 -6.03
N GLY A 243 -5.51 -12.42 -4.83
CA GLY A 243 -4.07 -12.30 -4.66
C GLY A 243 -3.51 -10.92 -5.05
N GLN A 244 -4.35 -9.91 -5.22
CA GLN A 244 -3.90 -8.57 -5.59
C GLN A 244 -3.10 -7.93 -4.45
N ARG A 245 -1.87 -7.52 -4.78
CA ARG A 245 -0.95 -6.87 -3.85
C ARG A 245 -1.03 -5.35 -3.92
N PHE A 246 -1.34 -4.77 -5.08
CA PHE A 246 -1.43 -3.32 -5.23
C PHE A 246 -2.88 -2.85 -5.04
N ILE A 247 -3.12 -2.06 -3.99
CA ILE A 247 -4.42 -1.48 -3.67
C ILE A 247 -4.37 0.02 -3.92
N SER A 248 -5.25 0.46 -4.82
CA SER A 248 -5.32 1.82 -5.33
C SER A 248 -6.56 2.52 -4.79
N PHE A 249 -6.40 3.70 -4.21
CA PHE A 249 -7.49 4.62 -3.91
C PHE A 249 -7.34 5.85 -4.82
N ASP A 250 -8.35 6.11 -5.63
CA ASP A 250 -8.31 7.19 -6.62
C ASP A 250 -9.29 8.30 -6.23
N ASN A 251 -8.90 9.53 -6.59
CA ASN A 251 -9.70 10.73 -6.47
C ASN A 251 -10.27 10.94 -5.05
N ILE A 252 -9.40 10.87 -4.03
CA ILE A 252 -9.81 11.27 -2.69
C ILE A 252 -10.17 12.75 -2.72
N VAL A 253 -11.41 13.02 -2.33
CA VAL A 253 -11.95 14.36 -2.19
C VAL A 253 -12.57 14.50 -0.82
N THR A 254 -12.20 15.58 -0.13
CA THR A 254 -12.79 15.93 1.16
C THR A 254 -13.71 17.11 1.00
N GLY A 255 -14.98 16.91 1.31
CA GLY A 255 -15.93 18.02 1.41
C GLY A 255 -15.46 19.05 2.44
N SER A 256 -15.54 20.33 2.08
CA SER A 256 -15.43 21.46 3.02
C SER A 256 -14.06 21.68 3.70
N GLY A 257 -12.96 21.24 3.08
CA GLY A 257 -11.60 21.48 3.59
C GLY A 257 -11.22 20.67 4.83
N ARG A 258 -11.92 19.55 5.09
CA ARG A 258 -11.55 18.61 6.14
C ARG A 258 -10.42 17.72 5.66
N ALA A 259 -9.54 17.29 6.56
CA ALA A 259 -8.56 16.26 6.22
C ALA A 259 -9.26 14.91 5.96
N TYR A 260 -8.76 14.14 5.01
CA TYR A 260 -9.25 12.79 4.73
C TYR A 260 -8.87 11.88 5.87
N ARG A 261 -9.88 11.24 6.45
CA ARG A 261 -9.74 10.31 7.56
C ARG A 261 -10.40 8.99 7.21
N ASN A 262 -9.67 7.90 7.41
CA ASN A 262 -10.19 6.55 7.26
C ASN A 262 -9.56 5.61 8.29
N ASP A 263 -10.25 5.44 9.42
CA ASP A 263 -9.80 4.60 10.54
C ASP A 263 -9.67 3.11 10.16
N ARG A 264 -10.36 2.64 9.10
CA ARG A 264 -10.20 1.27 8.59
C ARG A 264 -8.87 1.13 7.85
N LEU A 265 -8.58 2.06 6.95
CA LEU A 265 -7.30 2.10 6.23
C LEU A 265 -6.12 2.30 7.19
N ALA A 266 -6.23 3.25 8.12
CA ALA A 266 -5.17 3.51 9.09
C ALA A 266 -4.84 2.29 9.95
N ARG A 267 -5.86 1.50 10.35
CA ARG A 267 -5.65 0.21 11.03
C ARG A 267 -4.96 -0.81 10.14
N MET A 268 -5.38 -0.95 8.88
CA MET A 268 -4.72 -1.87 7.94
C MET A 268 -3.24 -1.54 7.72
N LEU A 269 -2.91 -0.25 7.57
CA LEU A 269 -1.53 0.21 7.42
C LEU A 269 -0.65 -0.16 8.63
N THR A 270 -1.23 -0.48 9.79
CA THR A 270 -0.51 -0.91 11.00
C THR A 270 -0.49 -2.42 11.25
N GLN A 271 -1.13 -3.24 10.41
CA GLN A 271 -1.17 -4.70 10.59
C GLN A 271 0.18 -5.40 10.29
N GLY A 272 1.21 -4.66 9.87
CA GLY A 272 2.49 -5.24 9.46
C GLY A 272 2.42 -5.90 8.07
N TRP A 273 3.40 -6.75 7.76
CA TRP A 273 3.54 -7.43 6.46
C TRP A 273 2.30 -8.19 5.96
N SER A 274 1.53 -8.76 6.89
CA SER A 274 0.36 -9.58 6.62
C SER A 274 -0.92 -8.80 6.93
N LYS A 275 -1.65 -8.42 5.87
CA LYS A 275 -2.89 -7.65 5.99
C LYS A 275 -4.08 -8.60 6.05
N ARG A 276 -5.01 -8.36 6.99
CA ARG A 276 -6.16 -9.22 7.25
C ARG A 276 -7.46 -8.43 7.24
N VAL A 277 -8.44 -8.93 6.49
CA VAL A 277 -9.78 -8.37 6.39
C VAL A 277 -10.82 -9.45 6.71
N ARG A 278 -11.82 -9.11 7.52
CA ARG A 278 -12.93 -10.02 7.83
C ARG A 278 -13.88 -10.12 6.63
N LEU A 279 -14.26 -11.35 6.27
CA LEU A 279 -15.31 -11.59 5.29
C LEU A 279 -16.66 -11.20 5.87
N LEU A 280 -17.36 -10.29 5.19
CA LEU A 280 -18.68 -9.86 5.61
C LEU A 280 -19.66 -11.03 5.54
N GLY A 281 -20.51 -11.18 6.56
CA GLY A 281 -21.44 -12.32 6.67
C GLY A 281 -20.80 -13.64 7.10
N HIS A 282 -19.48 -13.67 7.33
CA HIS A 282 -18.76 -14.87 7.80
C HIS A 282 -17.88 -14.57 9.02
N SER A 283 -17.66 -15.58 9.87
CA SER A 283 -16.67 -15.54 10.95
C SER A 283 -15.27 -15.90 10.44
N ARG A 284 -14.91 -15.41 9.26
CA ARG A 284 -13.68 -15.77 8.53
C ARG A 284 -12.90 -14.52 8.15
N THR A 285 -11.59 -14.67 8.00
CA THR A 285 -10.67 -13.60 7.58
C THR A 285 -9.90 -14.05 6.34
N VAL A 286 -9.74 -13.15 5.37
CA VAL A 286 -8.79 -13.32 4.26
C VAL A 286 -7.52 -12.59 4.62
N GLU A 287 -6.39 -13.21 4.32
CA GLU A 287 -5.05 -12.69 4.54
C GLU A 287 -4.34 -12.49 3.20
N GLN A 288 -3.66 -11.37 3.05
CA GLN A 288 -2.76 -11.10 1.93
C GLN A 288 -1.44 -10.51 2.44
N LYS A 289 -0.32 -11.02 1.92
CA LYS A 289 1.04 -10.60 2.30
C LYS A 289 1.60 -9.62 1.27
N GLY A 290 2.42 -8.68 1.73
CA GLY A 290 3.11 -7.72 0.87
C GLY A 290 2.17 -6.86 0.05
N VAL A 291 1.12 -6.38 0.71
CA VAL A 291 0.15 -5.44 0.14
C VAL A 291 0.73 -4.04 0.15
N LEU A 292 0.61 -3.37 -0.98
CA LEU A 292 1.04 -2.00 -1.22
C LEU A 292 -0.22 -1.13 -1.35
N PHE A 293 -0.23 0.01 -0.66
CA PHE A 293 -1.33 0.97 -0.75
C PHE A 293 -0.84 2.24 -1.44
N ALA A 294 -1.61 2.71 -2.42
CA ALA A 294 -1.42 3.99 -3.06
C ALA A 294 -2.71 4.80 -3.04
N ILE A 295 -2.59 6.09 -2.77
CA ILE A 295 -3.68 7.04 -2.76
C ILE A 295 -3.32 8.23 -3.62
N ASN A 296 -4.29 8.76 -4.36
CA ASN A 296 -4.16 10.11 -4.88
C ASN A 296 -5.29 11.01 -4.40
N ALA A 297 -4.94 12.27 -4.17
CA ALA A 297 -5.84 13.23 -3.59
C ALA A 297 -5.84 14.54 -4.39
N ASN A 298 -7.03 15.15 -4.51
CA ASN A 298 -7.20 16.48 -5.08
C ASN A 298 -7.48 17.46 -3.94
N ASP A 299 -6.61 18.46 -3.76
CA ASP A 299 -6.79 19.56 -2.79
C ASP A 299 -7.18 19.07 -1.39
N CYS A 300 -6.59 17.95 -0.97
CA CYS A 300 -6.98 17.21 0.23
C CYS A 300 -5.73 16.88 1.05
N SER A 301 -5.77 17.27 2.33
CA SER A 301 -4.79 16.82 3.33
C SER A 301 -5.21 15.46 3.90
N LEU A 302 -4.24 14.65 4.29
CA LEU A 302 -4.51 13.46 5.11
C LEU A 302 -4.63 13.89 6.57
N ASP A 303 -5.46 13.21 7.35
CA ASP A 303 -5.45 13.40 8.80
C ASP A 303 -4.12 12.95 9.40
N ALA A 304 -3.79 13.41 10.61
CA ALA A 304 -2.49 13.16 11.23
C ALA A 304 -2.16 11.66 11.38
N ASP A 305 -3.18 10.81 11.55
CA ASP A 305 -2.97 9.37 11.67
C ASP A 305 -2.61 8.77 10.30
N LEU A 306 -3.29 9.14 9.23
CA LEU A 306 -2.94 8.69 7.87
C LEU A 306 -1.64 9.31 7.35
N SER A 307 -1.36 10.60 7.65
CA SER A 307 -0.15 11.27 7.18
C SER A 307 1.12 10.62 7.75
N SER A 308 1.12 10.28 9.03
CA SER A 308 2.24 9.55 9.68
C SER A 308 2.43 8.11 9.18
N ARG A 309 1.54 7.63 8.30
CA ARG A 309 1.57 6.30 7.67
C ARG A 309 1.80 6.35 6.16
N ALA A 310 2.08 7.54 5.62
CA ALA A 310 2.21 7.78 4.21
C ALA A 310 3.61 8.27 3.84
N LEU A 311 3.96 8.07 2.57
CA LEU A 311 5.14 8.64 1.94
C LEU A 311 4.66 9.63 0.87
N PRO A 312 5.01 10.93 0.98
CA PRO A 312 4.45 11.94 0.10
C PRO A 312 5.14 11.93 -1.26
N VAL A 313 4.34 12.17 -2.30
CA VAL A 313 4.81 12.53 -3.64
C VAL A 313 3.95 13.70 -4.11
N LYS A 314 4.53 14.91 -4.11
CA LYS A 314 3.82 16.11 -4.57
C LYS A 314 4.14 16.41 -6.02
N LEU A 315 3.10 16.65 -6.81
CA LEU A 315 3.18 17.08 -8.20
C LEU A 315 2.80 18.55 -8.33
N TYR A 316 3.59 19.31 -9.07
CA TYR A 316 3.36 20.74 -9.27
C TYR A 316 3.48 21.12 -10.74
N ARG A 317 2.49 21.85 -11.25
CA ARG A 317 2.59 22.54 -12.54
C ARG A 317 2.12 23.98 -12.40
N LEU A 318 2.91 24.90 -12.92
CA LEU A 318 2.57 26.32 -12.95
C LEU A 318 1.35 26.60 -13.85
N GLN A 319 1.27 25.92 -15.00
CA GLN A 319 0.19 26.12 -15.96
C GLN A 319 -0.68 24.86 -16.11
N PRO A 320 -2.02 25.01 -16.24
CA PRO A 320 -2.90 23.90 -16.57
C PRO A 320 -2.63 23.44 -17.99
N GLN A 321 -1.83 22.38 -18.13
CA GLN A 321 -1.61 21.70 -19.41
C GLN A 321 -1.92 20.22 -19.24
N PRO A 322 -2.54 19.57 -20.24
CA PRO A 322 -2.79 18.14 -20.20
C PRO A 322 -1.48 17.39 -19.96
N MET A 323 -1.51 16.38 -19.09
CA MET A 323 -0.33 15.54 -18.91
C MET A 323 -0.10 14.73 -20.18
N VAL A 324 1.12 14.78 -20.71
CA VAL A 324 1.56 13.81 -21.71
C VAL A 324 1.62 12.46 -21.00
N PRO A 325 0.95 11.39 -21.49
CA PRO A 325 0.95 10.07 -20.86
C PRO A 325 2.29 9.34 -20.99
N PHE A 326 3.41 10.08 -21.08
CA PHE A 326 4.73 9.54 -21.34
C PHE A 326 5.10 8.45 -20.35
N CYS A 327 4.95 8.67 -19.04
CA CYS A 327 5.26 7.63 -18.04
C CYS A 327 4.41 6.36 -18.20
N HIS A 328 3.15 6.50 -18.62
CA HIS A 328 2.22 5.39 -18.84
C HIS A 328 2.57 4.60 -20.11
N ASP A 329 2.96 5.29 -21.18
CA ASP A 329 3.35 4.64 -22.43
C ASP A 329 4.76 4.04 -22.33
N TYR A 330 5.66 4.72 -21.62
CA TYR A 330 7.04 4.29 -21.40
C TYR A 330 7.08 3.04 -20.52
N VAL A 331 6.34 3.01 -19.40
CA VAL A 331 6.27 1.81 -18.55
C VAL A 331 5.68 0.63 -19.31
N ARG A 332 4.68 0.86 -20.17
CA ARG A 332 4.11 -0.22 -21.00
C ARG A 332 5.14 -0.84 -21.94
N LYS A 333 6.04 -0.02 -22.48
CA LYS A 333 7.06 -0.44 -23.44
C LYS A 333 8.27 -1.10 -22.77
N TYR A 334 8.75 -0.53 -21.67
CA TYR A 334 10.02 -0.91 -21.03
C TYR A 334 9.83 -1.49 -19.62
N ARG A 335 8.66 -2.06 -19.32
CA ARG A 335 8.32 -2.56 -17.98
C ARG A 335 9.39 -3.49 -17.43
N ARG A 336 9.85 -4.44 -18.25
CA ARG A 336 10.78 -5.50 -17.86
C ARG A 336 12.13 -4.91 -17.50
N GLU A 337 12.59 -3.93 -18.26
CA GLU A 337 13.83 -3.20 -18.04
C GLU A 337 13.76 -2.39 -16.75
N ILE A 338 12.68 -1.62 -16.55
CA ILE A 338 12.49 -0.82 -15.33
C ILE A 338 12.42 -1.73 -14.09
N TYR A 339 11.69 -2.85 -14.16
CA TYR A 339 11.58 -3.79 -13.05
C TYR A 339 12.92 -4.49 -12.78
N GLY A 340 13.67 -4.87 -13.82
CA GLY A 340 15.01 -5.42 -13.70
C GLY A 340 16.00 -4.45 -13.03
N GLU A 341 15.92 -3.15 -13.34
CA GLU A 341 16.69 -2.11 -12.66
C GLU A 341 16.32 -2.03 -11.16
N LEU A 342 15.03 -2.09 -10.81
CA LEU A 342 14.58 -2.14 -9.42
C LEU A 342 15.09 -3.39 -8.68
N LEU A 343 15.06 -4.57 -9.31
CA LEU A 343 15.63 -5.80 -8.73
C LEU A 343 17.11 -5.64 -8.44
N ASN A 344 17.87 -5.07 -9.39
CA ASN A 344 19.30 -4.85 -9.22
C ASN A 344 19.61 -3.87 -8.06
N ILE A 345 18.79 -2.83 -7.87
CA ILE A 345 18.92 -1.94 -6.71
C ILE A 345 18.59 -2.71 -5.42
N ALA A 346 17.55 -3.54 -5.41
CA ALA A 346 17.12 -4.32 -4.24
C ALA A 346 18.10 -5.44 -3.84
N LEU A 347 19.00 -5.84 -4.73
CA LEU A 347 20.07 -6.81 -4.46
C LEU A 347 21.27 -6.21 -3.71
N ARG A 348 21.28 -4.90 -3.44
CA ARG A 348 22.28 -4.29 -2.58
C ARG A 348 22.06 -4.68 -1.13
N ASP A 349 23.14 -4.89 -0.38
CA ASP A 349 23.04 -5.20 1.04
C ASP A 349 22.34 -4.05 1.79
N PRO A 350 21.33 -4.34 2.63
CA PRO A 350 20.67 -3.33 3.41
C PRO A 350 21.62 -2.77 4.47
N VAL A 351 21.56 -1.47 4.66
CA VAL A 351 22.35 -0.77 5.67
C VAL A 351 21.36 -0.14 6.64
N PRO A 352 21.47 -0.38 7.95
CA PRO A 352 20.62 0.29 8.93
C PRO A 352 20.73 1.81 8.78
N VAL A 353 19.59 2.50 8.82
CA VAL A 353 19.62 3.97 8.80
C VAL A 353 20.00 4.55 10.16
N PRO A 354 20.56 5.77 10.21
CA PRO A 354 20.86 6.44 11.47
C PRO A 354 19.62 6.55 12.37
N ILE A 355 19.83 6.32 13.68
CA ILE A 355 18.78 6.44 14.70
C ILE A 355 18.10 7.82 14.69
N THR A 356 18.78 8.86 14.19
CA THR A 356 18.23 10.21 14.08
C THR A 356 17.04 10.30 13.13
N LEU A 357 16.88 9.38 12.18
CA LEU A 357 15.71 9.34 11.28
C LEU A 357 14.51 8.56 11.88
N TYR A 358 14.71 7.86 13.00
CA TYR A 358 13.71 6.99 13.62
C TYR A 358 12.60 7.67 14.42
N PRO A 359 12.77 8.87 15.02
CA PRO A 359 11.68 9.59 15.67
C PRO A 359 10.58 10.00 14.67
N TYR A 360 10.96 10.28 13.42
CA TYR A 360 10.07 10.83 12.39
C TYR A 360 9.51 9.80 11.43
N TYR A 361 9.85 8.51 11.58
CA TYR A 361 9.40 7.53 10.61
C TYR A 361 9.05 6.18 11.22
N ARG A 362 7.76 5.81 11.08
CA ARG A 362 7.21 4.55 11.62
C ARG A 362 7.77 3.31 10.93
N TYR A 363 8.06 3.40 9.64
CA TYR A 363 8.42 2.25 8.81
C TYR A 363 9.94 2.00 8.79
N ARG A 364 10.55 1.91 9.97
CA ARG A 364 12.01 1.78 10.15
C ARG A 364 12.61 0.62 9.35
N ARG A 365 11.98 -0.55 9.43
CA ARG A 365 12.44 -1.76 8.75
C ARG A 365 12.38 -1.64 7.24
N TRP A 366 11.35 -0.98 6.70
CA TRP A 366 11.29 -0.66 5.28
C TRP A 366 12.40 0.33 4.90
N LEU A 367 12.62 1.34 5.73
CA LEU A 367 13.63 2.37 5.50
C LEU A 367 15.05 1.78 5.45
N ASP A 368 15.37 0.81 6.32
CA ASP A 368 16.65 0.07 6.29
C ASP A 368 16.88 -0.68 4.96
N LEU A 369 15.80 -1.06 4.26
CA LEU A 369 15.88 -1.75 2.96
C LEU A 369 16.08 -0.78 1.78
N VAL A 370 15.51 0.42 1.86
CA VAL A 370 15.39 1.31 0.70
C VAL A 370 16.24 2.58 0.77
N TYR A 371 16.54 3.09 1.97
CA TYR A 371 17.12 4.43 2.13
C TYR A 371 18.50 4.55 1.48
N HIS A 372 19.47 3.73 1.90
CA HIS A 372 20.84 3.82 1.39
C HIS A 372 20.95 3.50 -0.11
N PRO A 373 20.27 2.47 -0.65
CA PRO A 373 20.26 2.24 -2.10
C PRO A 373 19.73 3.44 -2.89
N ILE A 374 18.65 4.07 -2.43
CA ILE A 374 18.07 5.23 -3.10
C ILE A 374 18.94 6.47 -2.93
N GLN A 375 19.42 6.76 -1.72
CA GLN A 375 20.29 7.90 -1.44
C GLN A 375 21.57 7.87 -2.27
N ALA A 376 22.19 6.71 -2.40
CA ALA A 376 23.43 6.55 -3.15
C ALA A 376 23.26 6.77 -4.67
N ILE A 377 22.06 6.61 -5.21
CA ILE A 377 21.80 6.69 -6.66
C ILE A 377 21.09 8.00 -7.03
N PHE A 378 20.04 8.34 -6.29
CA PHE A 378 19.10 9.42 -6.63
C PHE A 378 19.15 10.60 -5.66
N GLY A 379 19.78 10.44 -4.49
CA GLY A 379 19.86 11.47 -3.46
C GLY A 379 18.78 11.33 -2.37
N GLU A 380 18.62 12.39 -1.58
CA GLU A 380 17.83 12.35 -0.34
C GLU A 380 16.33 12.07 -0.57
N LEU A 381 15.67 11.62 0.50
CA LEU A 381 14.23 11.37 0.54
C LEU A 381 13.53 12.53 1.27
N ALA A 382 12.31 12.87 0.86
CA ALA A 382 11.43 13.76 1.60
C ALA A 382 10.65 12.97 2.67
N ILE A 383 11.36 12.28 3.57
CA ILE A 383 10.75 11.52 4.67
C ILE A 383 10.23 12.44 5.78
N ASP A 384 10.90 13.57 5.99
CA ASP A 384 10.57 14.51 7.05
C ASP A 384 9.42 15.44 6.62
N GLU A 385 9.29 15.77 5.33
CA GLU A 385 8.30 16.76 4.82
C GLU A 385 6.80 16.37 4.92
N MET A 386 6.46 15.14 5.29
CA MET A 386 5.05 14.78 5.58
C MET A 386 4.70 14.86 7.07
N MET A 387 5.73 14.83 7.92
CA MET A 387 5.61 15.06 9.36
C MET A 387 5.91 16.52 9.72
N GLU A 388 6.76 17.17 8.94
CA GLU A 388 6.91 18.61 8.92
C GLU A 388 5.67 19.21 8.25
N LEU A 389 4.79 19.71 9.13
CA LEU A 389 3.93 20.86 8.94
C LEU A 389 3.45 21.13 7.49
N ASP A 390 2.13 21.06 7.29
CA ASP A 390 1.46 21.75 6.17
C ASP A 390 2.12 23.14 5.96
N ASN A 391 2.54 23.48 4.73
CA ASN A 391 3.22 24.74 4.43
C ASN A 391 2.43 25.95 4.97
N ALA A 392 1.10 25.86 5.04
CA ALA A 392 0.27 26.88 5.67
C ALA A 392 0.52 27.00 7.20
N ILE A 393 0.78 25.89 7.89
CA ILE A 393 1.19 25.90 9.30
C ILE A 393 2.61 26.43 9.44
N ILE A 394 3.54 26.06 8.56
CA ILE A 394 4.90 26.63 8.56
C ILE A 394 4.82 28.16 8.43
N ASP A 395 4.10 28.65 7.43
CA ASP A 395 3.91 30.09 7.21
C ASP A 395 3.27 30.76 8.42
N LEU A 396 2.19 30.18 8.97
CA LEU A 396 1.49 30.72 10.12
C LEU A 396 2.42 30.86 11.32
N TYR A 397 3.14 29.80 11.66
CA TYR A 397 3.97 29.76 12.87
C TYR A 397 5.31 30.48 12.68
N SER A 398 5.84 30.54 11.45
CA SER A 398 6.98 31.42 11.13
C SER A 398 6.58 32.88 11.30
N TRP A 399 5.42 33.28 10.76
CA TRP A 399 4.87 34.62 10.97
C TRP A 399 4.59 34.92 12.44
N GLY A 400 4.03 33.94 13.17
CA GLY A 400 3.81 34.04 14.60
C GLY A 400 5.09 34.25 15.40
N ASN A 401 6.19 33.61 15.00
CA ASN A 401 7.50 33.81 15.62
C ASN A 401 8.01 35.25 15.47
N ASP A 402 7.66 35.91 14.35
CA ASP A 402 8.04 37.28 14.05
C ASP A 402 7.18 38.33 14.78
N GLN A 403 6.09 37.91 15.42
CA GLN A 403 5.20 38.83 16.15
C GLN A 403 5.62 39.02 17.61
N PRO A 404 5.29 40.17 18.23
CA PRO A 404 5.35 40.36 19.68
C PRO A 404 4.47 39.37 20.46
N ASP A 405 4.83 39.04 21.70
CA ASP A 405 4.13 38.05 22.54
C ASP A 405 2.68 38.44 22.89
N ASP A 406 2.37 39.74 22.89
CA ASP A 406 1.04 40.30 23.15
C ASP A 406 0.24 40.55 21.86
N PHE A 407 0.81 40.24 20.69
CA PHE A 407 0.14 40.43 19.42
C PHE A 407 -1.05 39.48 19.30
N THR A 408 -2.23 40.06 19.08
CA THR A 408 -3.46 39.31 18.78
C THR A 408 -3.94 39.65 17.39
N PHE A 409 -4.49 38.66 16.69
CA PHE A 409 -5.04 38.84 15.35
C PHE A 409 -6.35 38.08 15.19
N ASP A 410 -7.21 38.55 14.28
CA ASP A 410 -8.32 37.77 13.75
C ASP A 410 -7.99 37.20 12.36
N ALA A 411 -8.88 36.34 11.86
CA ALA A 411 -8.70 35.68 10.56
C ALA A 411 -8.70 36.65 9.37
N LYS A 412 -9.32 37.82 9.49
CA LYS A 412 -9.32 38.85 8.43
C LYS A 412 -7.99 39.60 8.46
N GLU A 413 -7.48 39.98 9.62
CA GLU A 413 -6.19 40.66 9.78
C GLU A 413 -5.03 39.80 9.26
N LEU A 414 -5.00 38.50 9.57
CA LEU A 414 -4.03 37.56 9.00
C LEU A 414 -4.15 37.48 7.48
N TYR A 415 -5.37 37.37 6.97
CA TYR A 415 -5.61 37.29 5.53
C TYR A 415 -5.17 38.57 4.78
N ASP A 416 -5.49 39.75 5.33
CA ASP A 416 -5.04 41.03 4.78
C ASP A 416 -3.50 41.12 4.77
N HIS A 417 -2.82 40.57 5.80
CA HIS A 417 -1.36 40.43 5.81
C HIS A 417 -0.85 39.49 4.73
N MET A 418 -1.49 38.34 4.55
CA MET A 418 -1.12 37.36 3.52
C MET A 418 -1.20 37.95 2.11
N GLU A 419 -2.26 38.71 1.80
CA GLU A 419 -2.43 39.35 0.48
C GLU A 419 -1.33 40.38 0.20
N THR A 420 -0.94 41.18 1.20
CA THR A 420 0.12 42.17 1.03
C THR A 420 1.51 41.56 0.91
N GLN A 421 1.71 40.35 1.44
CA GLN A 421 3.00 39.66 1.48
C GLN A 421 2.90 38.23 0.92
N ALA A 422 2.22 38.04 -0.22
CA ALA A 422 1.94 36.70 -0.76
C ALA A 422 3.20 35.81 -0.91
N HIS A 423 4.35 36.40 -1.24
CA HIS A 423 5.64 35.69 -1.36
C HIS A 423 6.17 35.14 -0.02
N ARG A 424 5.75 35.72 1.12
CA ARG A 424 6.11 35.27 2.47
C ARG A 424 5.18 34.17 2.98
N PHE A 425 3.93 34.18 2.51
CA PHE A 425 2.87 33.28 2.94
C PHE A 425 2.46 32.35 1.80
N MET A 426 3.42 31.75 1.09
CA MET A 426 3.11 30.96 -0.10
C MET A 426 2.18 29.77 0.20
N GLY A 427 2.45 29.00 1.25
CA GLY A 427 1.63 27.88 1.66
C GLY A 427 0.24 28.30 2.15
N LEU A 428 0.17 29.36 2.95
CA LEU A 428 -1.09 29.94 3.40
C LEU A 428 -1.91 30.51 2.22
N HIS A 429 -1.25 31.19 1.28
CA HIS A 429 -1.87 31.75 0.08
C HIS A 429 -2.41 30.62 -0.81
N GLU A 430 -1.60 29.62 -1.15
CA GLU A 430 -2.01 28.44 -1.92
C GLU A 430 -3.19 27.71 -1.27
N PHE A 431 -3.17 27.58 0.06
CA PHE A 431 -4.23 26.90 0.81
C PHE A 431 -5.59 27.62 0.70
N PHE A 432 -5.61 28.95 0.68
CA PHE A 432 -6.85 29.74 0.70
C PHE A 432 -7.25 30.37 -0.65
N ASP A 433 -6.36 30.40 -1.64
CA ASP A 433 -6.61 31.11 -2.91
C ASP A 433 -7.75 30.47 -3.73
N ASN A 434 -7.98 29.17 -3.58
CA ASN A 434 -9.07 28.47 -4.27
C ASN A 434 -10.50 28.86 -3.82
N ILE A 435 -10.64 29.68 -2.78
CA ILE A 435 -11.95 30.09 -2.24
C ILE A 435 -12.41 31.41 -2.89
N ARG A 436 -13.49 31.38 -3.66
CA ARG A 436 -13.90 32.49 -4.55
C ARG A 436 -14.31 33.82 -3.91
N SER A 437 -14.62 33.87 -2.60
CA SER A 437 -15.04 35.13 -1.97
C SER A 437 -14.34 35.40 -0.65
N ASN A 438 -13.96 36.66 -0.42
CA ASN A 438 -13.21 37.10 0.76
C ASN A 438 -13.94 36.74 2.07
N THR A 439 -15.27 36.90 2.11
CA THR A 439 -16.07 36.48 3.28
C THR A 439 -15.99 34.98 3.54
N THR A 440 -15.91 34.16 2.50
CA THR A 440 -15.76 32.70 2.63
C THR A 440 -14.33 32.33 2.99
N ARG A 441 -13.33 33.06 2.49
CA ARG A 441 -11.91 32.93 2.86
C ARG A 441 -11.74 33.18 4.36
N SER A 442 -12.15 34.33 4.88
CA SER A 442 -12.03 34.64 6.31
C SER A 442 -12.73 33.61 7.21
N ARG A 443 -13.94 33.16 6.84
CA ARG A 443 -14.65 32.10 7.60
C ARG A 443 -13.94 30.75 7.56
N SER A 444 -13.27 30.43 6.46
CA SER A 444 -12.51 29.18 6.33
C SER A 444 -11.21 29.26 7.11
N MET A 445 -10.53 30.40 7.04
CA MET A 445 -9.37 30.74 7.86
C MET A 445 -9.70 30.67 9.35
N THR A 446 -10.81 31.25 9.80
CA THR A 446 -11.26 31.14 11.20
C THR A 446 -11.44 29.68 11.62
N ARG A 447 -12.05 28.84 10.78
CA ARG A 447 -12.22 27.41 11.09
C ARG A 447 -10.87 26.70 11.17
N TRP A 448 -9.96 27.01 10.26
CA TRP A 448 -8.62 26.45 10.22
C TRP A 448 -7.79 26.87 11.45
N LEU A 449 -7.75 28.16 11.80
CA LEU A 449 -7.09 28.64 13.02
C LEU A 449 -7.64 27.98 14.28
N ASN A 450 -8.97 27.79 14.39
CA ASN A 450 -9.56 27.06 15.52
C ASN A 450 -9.13 25.58 15.56
N GLN A 451 -8.93 24.93 14.42
CA GLN A 451 -8.40 23.55 14.37
C GLN A 451 -6.93 23.45 14.81
N HIS A 452 -6.18 24.55 14.71
CA HIS A 452 -4.79 24.62 15.16
C HIS A 452 -4.62 25.28 16.53
N SER A 453 -5.68 25.86 17.10
CA SER A 453 -5.66 26.40 18.46
C SER A 453 -5.41 25.28 19.48
N GLY A 454 -4.49 25.54 20.41
CA GLY A 454 -4.01 24.61 21.43
C GLY A 454 -2.88 23.68 20.95
N LYS A 455 -2.57 23.65 19.65
CA LYS A 455 -1.44 22.87 19.13
C LYS A 455 -0.14 23.65 19.30
N THR A 456 0.94 22.92 19.54
CA THR A 456 2.30 23.46 19.66
C THR A 456 3.11 22.98 18.47
N TYR A 457 3.89 23.88 17.88
CA TYR A 457 4.82 23.56 16.81
C TYR A 457 6.14 24.29 17.06
N THR A 458 7.25 23.61 16.74
CA THR A 458 8.60 24.15 16.88
C THR A 458 9.09 24.58 15.51
N ILE A 459 9.40 25.87 15.34
CA ILE A 459 9.96 26.43 14.11
C ILE A 459 11.20 27.25 14.45
N SER A 460 12.30 27.00 13.74
CA SER A 460 13.58 27.69 13.95
C SER A 460 14.07 27.63 15.41
N GLY A 461 13.83 26.51 16.09
CA GLY A 461 14.21 26.29 17.49
C GLY A 461 13.29 26.93 18.53
N VAL A 462 12.20 27.60 18.10
CA VAL A 462 11.22 28.24 18.99
C VAL A 462 9.92 27.46 18.99
N SER A 463 9.51 26.99 20.17
CA SER A 463 8.25 26.28 20.39
C SER A 463 7.11 27.29 20.59
N LEU A 464 6.14 27.28 19.69
CA LEU A 464 5.01 28.20 19.68
C LEU A 464 3.70 27.44 19.81
N ARG A 465 2.75 27.97 20.60
CA ARG A 465 1.39 27.47 20.71
C ARG A 465 0.40 28.53 20.24
N LEU A 466 -0.44 28.20 19.25
CA LEU A 466 -1.54 29.08 18.85
C LEU A 466 -2.66 29.01 19.90
N VAL A 467 -3.10 30.14 20.45
CA VAL A 467 -4.15 30.20 21.47
C VAL A 467 -5.26 31.16 21.03
N CYS A 468 -6.51 30.70 21.11
CA CYS A 468 -7.67 31.57 21.00
C CYS A 468 -7.77 32.44 22.26
N SER A 469 -7.32 33.70 22.18
CA SER A 469 -7.29 34.64 23.30
C SER A 469 -8.69 35.13 23.67
N THR A 470 -9.56 35.29 22.66
CA THR A 470 -10.94 35.75 22.84
C THR A 470 -11.86 34.90 21.97
N PRO A 471 -12.76 34.09 22.55
CA PRO A 471 -13.72 33.33 21.76
C PRO A 471 -14.64 34.28 20.99
N GLY A 472 -14.88 33.97 19.72
CA GLY A 472 -15.77 34.76 18.88
C GLY A 472 -17.24 34.63 19.28
N ASN A 473 -18.04 35.63 18.93
CA ASN A 473 -19.50 35.59 19.05
C ASN A 473 -20.13 36.05 17.72
N ASN A 474 -21.45 36.27 17.69
CA ASN A 474 -22.17 36.66 16.48
C ASN A 474 -21.73 38.03 15.90
N HIS A 475 -21.08 38.87 16.70
CA HIS A 475 -20.71 40.24 16.34
C HIS A 475 -19.20 40.46 16.29
N THR A 476 -18.41 39.68 17.04
CA THR A 476 -16.95 39.81 17.11
C THR A 476 -16.27 38.51 16.69
N PRO A 477 -15.35 38.52 15.71
CA PRO A 477 -14.60 37.33 15.34
C PRO A 477 -13.70 36.86 16.51
N PRO A 478 -13.36 35.55 16.58
CA PRO A 478 -12.39 35.07 17.53
C PRO A 478 -11.03 35.72 17.27
N ARG A 479 -10.31 36.07 18.35
CA ARG A 479 -8.93 36.54 18.28
C ARG A 479 -7.98 35.45 18.74
N PHE A 480 -6.84 35.39 18.08
CA PHE A 480 -5.77 34.42 18.30
C PHE A 480 -4.48 35.14 18.67
N ARG A 481 -3.61 34.46 19.39
CA ARG A 481 -2.24 34.88 19.67
C ARG A 481 -1.32 33.68 19.67
N PHE A 482 -0.01 33.92 19.56
CA PHE A 482 0.99 32.89 19.79
C PHE A 482 1.54 32.99 21.21
N GLU A 483 1.71 31.86 21.86
CA GLU A 483 2.42 31.75 23.13
C GLU A 483 3.75 31.05 22.89
N ARG A 484 4.86 31.71 23.23
CA ARG A 484 6.19 31.10 23.26
C ARG A 484 6.27 30.19 24.48
N LEU A 485 6.74 28.97 24.27
CA LEU A 485 7.00 28.02 25.33
C LEU A 485 8.50 27.98 25.58
N ASP A 486 8.91 28.26 26.82
CA ASP A 486 10.29 28.05 27.22
C ASP A 486 10.60 26.56 27.08
N ASN A 487 11.73 26.24 26.44
CA ASN A 487 12.23 24.87 26.28
C ASN A 487 12.74 24.34 27.64
N GLU A 488 11.90 24.33 28.67
CA GLU A 488 12.20 23.71 29.95
C GLU A 488 11.76 22.24 29.92
N GLY A 489 12.63 21.41 29.35
CA GLY A 489 12.82 20.05 29.88
C GLY A 489 11.87 18.94 29.45
N ASN A 490 11.18 19.03 28.31
CA ASN A 490 10.58 17.85 27.70
C ASN A 490 11.19 17.61 26.31
N ASN A 491 12.21 16.75 26.27
CA ASN A 491 12.79 16.17 25.06
C ASN A 491 11.78 15.22 24.37
N ASP A 492 10.64 15.75 23.95
CA ASP A 492 10.01 15.30 22.71
C ASP A 492 10.39 16.33 21.65
N THR A 493 11.70 16.41 21.40
CA THR A 493 12.28 17.12 20.27
C THR A 493 11.73 16.47 19.01
N ILE A 494 10.90 17.21 18.28
CA ILE A 494 10.83 17.05 16.83
C ILE A 494 12.15 17.58 16.31
#